data_AF-A0ABD3QFC5-F1
#
_entry.id   AF-A0ABD3QFC5-F1
#
_cell.length_a   1.000
_cell.length_b   1.000
_cell.length_c   1.000
_cell.angle_alpha   90.00
_cell.angle_beta   90.00
_cell.angle_gamma   90.00
#
_symmetry.space_group_name_H-M   'P 1'
#
loop_
_entity.id
_entity.type
_entity.pdbx_description
1 polymer ?
#
loop_
_entity_poly.entity_id
_entity_poly.type
_entity_poly.pdbx_seq_one_letter_code
_entity_poly.pdbx_strand_id
1 'polypeptide(L)'
;MATTIGNICHILPCSINEDMTAHTARYFHPTDLKSESTDVDASGVKIMAAQFRGRGLLCVADDDVPRTAGSSKLTVSALPEGVKGLALAPSTSHVAKKSDGDATRSLKVVETFTEVYNWQHEYDVDKVRRSVNDGGHDKVGLKAALGWCDIAQAVHDPIPLPP
;
A
#
# COMPACT_ATOMS: atom_id res chain seq x y z
N MET A 1 5.82 11.78 24.04
CA MET A 1 5.55 12.20 22.66
C MET A 1 5.78 10.99 21.78
N ALA A 2 4.73 10.42 21.20
CA ALA A 2 4.84 9.22 20.37
C ALA A 2 5.13 9.65 18.93
N THR A 3 6.31 9.31 18.44
CA THR A 3 6.71 9.52 17.04
C THR A 3 5.93 8.52 16.18
N THR A 4 5.02 9.01 15.35
CA THR A 4 4.31 8.23 14.33
C THR A 4 5.33 7.78 13.28
N ILE A 5 5.92 6.60 13.49
CA ILE A 5 6.72 5.89 12.49
C ILE A 5 5.82 4.78 11.96
N GLY A 6 5.01 5.09 10.94
CA GLY A 6 4.02 4.15 10.40
C GLY A 6 3.28 4.68 9.17
N ASN A 7 3.95 5.33 8.22
CA ASN A 7 3.29 5.79 6.98
C ASN A 7 3.04 4.66 5.95
N ILE A 8 3.30 3.42 6.33
CA ILE A 8 3.35 2.27 5.43
C ILE A 8 2.41 1.18 5.94
N CYS A 9 1.52 0.70 5.07
CA CYS A 9 0.72 -0.49 5.30
C CYS A 9 1.40 -1.71 4.67
N HIS A 10 1.56 -2.81 5.41
CA HIS A 10 2.12 -4.05 4.86
C HIS A 10 1.00 -5.08 4.62
N ILE A 11 0.87 -5.53 3.37
CA ILE A 11 -0.01 -6.64 2.99
C ILE A 11 0.85 -7.90 2.93
N LEU A 12 0.53 -8.89 3.78
CA LEU A 12 1.25 -10.17 3.82
C LEU A 12 0.56 -11.22 2.94
N PRO A 13 1.30 -12.16 2.33
CA PRO A 13 0.73 -13.23 1.49
C PRO A 13 0.18 -14.40 2.32
N CYS A 14 -0.18 -14.15 3.58
CA CYS A 14 -0.73 -15.13 4.50
C CYS A 14 -1.70 -14.48 5.49
N SER A 15 -2.72 -15.22 5.89
CA SER A 15 -3.64 -14.79 6.94
C SER A 15 -3.05 -14.97 8.33
N ILE A 16 -3.32 -14.02 9.21
CA ILE A 16 -3.09 -14.14 10.66
C ILE A 16 -4.46 -14.40 11.28
N ASN A 17 -4.57 -15.46 12.08
CA ASN A 17 -5.87 -15.90 12.61
C ASN A 17 -6.42 -15.02 13.74
N GLU A 18 -5.62 -14.09 14.23
CA GLU A 18 -5.92 -13.27 15.40
C GLU A 18 -5.57 -11.82 15.12
N ASP A 19 -6.51 -10.93 15.44
CA ASP A 19 -6.29 -9.49 15.42
C ASP A 19 -5.55 -9.09 16.70
N MET A 20 -4.30 -8.66 16.55
CA MET A 20 -3.47 -8.26 17.68
C MET A 20 -2.60 -7.06 17.35
N THR A 21 -2.21 -6.33 18.40
CA THR A 21 -1.11 -5.37 18.28
C THR A 21 0.20 -6.14 18.20
N ALA A 22 0.99 -5.89 17.15
CA ALA A 22 2.28 -6.51 16.95
C ALA A 22 3.40 -5.47 16.99
N HIS A 23 4.55 -5.83 17.56
CA HIS A 23 5.76 -5.00 17.53
C HIS A 23 6.47 -5.14 16.18
N THR A 24 5.83 -4.69 15.10
CA THR A 24 6.34 -4.81 13.72
C THR A 24 7.76 -4.26 13.59
N ALA A 25 8.02 -3.07 14.12
CA ALA A 25 9.35 -2.44 14.09
C ALA A 25 10.47 -3.24 14.79
N ARG A 26 10.15 -4.24 15.62
CA ARG A 26 11.12 -5.08 16.34
C ARG A 26 11.37 -6.42 15.68
N TYR A 27 10.43 -6.93 14.89
CA TYR A 27 10.47 -8.30 14.37
C TYR A 27 10.34 -8.38 12.85
N PHE A 28 9.93 -7.31 12.20
CA PHE A 28 9.76 -7.25 10.77
C PHE A 28 10.65 -6.13 10.22
N HIS A 29 11.77 -6.52 9.64
CA HIS A 29 12.80 -5.60 9.13
C HIS A 29 12.94 -5.78 7.61
N PRO A 30 12.16 -5.03 6.82
CA PRO A 30 12.40 -4.92 5.39
C PRO A 30 13.84 -4.46 5.14
N THR A 31 14.53 -5.15 4.23
CA THR A 31 15.90 -4.87 3.83
C THR A 31 15.94 -4.70 2.33
N ASP A 32 16.49 -3.58 1.85
CA ASP A 32 16.66 -3.33 0.43
C ASP A 32 17.65 -4.33 -0.17
N LEU A 33 17.23 -5.04 -1.21
CA LEU A 33 18.13 -5.85 -2.02
C LEU A 33 18.79 -4.92 -3.04
N LYS A 34 20.05 -4.56 -2.78
CA LYS A 34 20.85 -3.81 -3.76
C LYS A 34 20.94 -4.64 -5.03
N SER A 35 20.46 -4.09 -6.15
CA SER A 35 20.71 -4.71 -7.45
C SER A 35 22.20 -4.52 -7.75
N GLU A 36 22.98 -5.61 -7.76
CA GLU A 36 24.38 -5.56 -8.22
C GLU A 36 24.48 -5.38 -9.74
N SER A 37 23.35 -5.31 -10.45
CA SER A 37 23.33 -5.00 -11.88
C SER A 37 23.77 -3.56 -12.13
N THR A 38 24.93 -3.39 -12.76
CA THR A 38 25.42 -2.12 -13.30
C THR A 38 24.57 -1.56 -14.43
N ASP A 39 23.61 -2.33 -14.94
CA ASP A 39 22.56 -1.82 -15.78
C ASP A 39 21.61 -1.00 -14.89
N VAL A 40 21.68 0.32 -15.08
CA VAL A 40 20.76 1.29 -14.49
C VAL A 40 19.36 0.94 -14.99
N ASP A 41 18.69 0.04 -14.28
CA ASP A 41 17.32 -0.33 -14.55
C ASP A 41 16.47 0.94 -14.39
N ALA A 42 16.09 1.53 -15.51
CA ALA A 42 15.24 2.72 -15.61
C ALA A 42 13.85 2.53 -14.94
N SER A 43 13.56 1.32 -14.47
CA SER A 43 12.35 0.97 -13.73
C SER A 43 12.21 1.77 -12.44
N GLY A 44 13.30 2.23 -11.82
CA GLY A 44 13.34 3.01 -10.55
C GLY A 44 12.34 2.51 -9.51
N VAL A 45 12.35 1.19 -9.33
CA VAL A 45 11.66 0.46 -8.27
C VAL A 45 12.72 -0.21 -7.40
N LYS A 46 12.52 -0.22 -6.09
CA LYS A 46 13.35 -0.94 -5.13
C LYS A 46 12.71 -2.29 -4.82
N ILE A 47 13.53 -3.33 -4.73
CA ILE A 47 13.07 -4.65 -4.26
C ILE A 47 13.52 -4.81 -2.82
N MET A 48 12.57 -5.10 -1.94
CA MET A 48 12.85 -5.34 -0.52
C MET A 48 12.61 -6.80 -0.18
N ALA A 49 13.44 -7.30 0.71
CA ALA A 49 13.29 -8.62 1.32
C ALA A 49 12.94 -8.49 2.80
N ALA A 50 12.14 -9.43 3.30
CA ALA A 50 11.90 -9.58 4.73
C ALA A 50 11.72 -11.07 5.05
N GLN A 51 11.64 -11.39 6.33
CA GLN A 51 11.28 -12.73 6.79
C GLN A 51 10.05 -12.65 7.69
N PHE A 52 9.10 -13.56 7.48
CA PHE A 52 7.95 -13.71 8.36
C PHE A 52 7.71 -15.19 8.66
N ARG A 53 7.71 -15.55 9.96
CA ARG A 53 7.56 -16.95 10.44
C ARG A 53 8.52 -17.94 9.74
N GLY A 54 9.77 -17.53 9.55
CA GLY A 54 10.82 -18.34 8.91
C GLY A 54 10.71 -18.45 7.38
N ARG A 55 9.75 -17.75 6.74
CA ARG A 55 9.61 -17.72 5.28
C ARG A 55 10.13 -16.40 4.73
N GLY A 56 10.90 -16.48 3.65
CA GLY A 56 11.34 -15.31 2.90
C GLY A 56 10.17 -14.66 2.19
N LEU A 57 10.16 -13.32 2.19
CA LEU A 57 9.19 -12.49 1.49
C LEU A 57 9.94 -11.50 0.62
N LEU A 58 9.40 -11.24 -0.57
CA LEU A 58 9.83 -10.17 -1.44
C LEU A 58 8.67 -9.19 -1.67
N CYS A 59 8.99 -7.90 -1.76
CA CYS A 59 8.07 -6.91 -2.27
C CYS A 59 8.80 -5.90 -3.16
N VAL A 60 8.02 -5.24 -4.02
CA VAL A 60 8.50 -4.11 -4.81
C VAL A 60 7.92 -2.84 -4.21
N ALA A 61 8.78 -1.84 -4.07
CA ALA A 61 8.39 -0.50 -3.66
C ALA A 61 8.98 0.53 -4.62
N ASP A 62 8.47 1.74 -4.50
CA ASP A 62 8.97 2.89 -5.24
C ASP A 62 10.33 3.31 -4.66
N ASP A 63 11.27 3.66 -5.53
CA ASP A 63 12.57 4.18 -5.09
C ASP A 63 12.40 5.61 -4.54
N ASP A 64 13.17 5.98 -3.52
CA ASP A 64 13.03 7.26 -2.79
C ASP A 64 13.58 8.47 -3.57
N VAL A 65 13.86 8.29 -4.86
CA VAL A 65 14.40 9.34 -5.73
C VAL A 65 13.34 10.42 -5.93
N PRO A 66 13.64 11.70 -5.64
CA PRO A 66 12.68 12.79 -5.75
C PRO A 66 12.07 12.82 -7.15
N ARG A 67 10.75 12.62 -7.21
CA ARG A 67 9.98 12.58 -8.47
C ARG A 67 10.07 13.95 -9.13
N THR A 68 10.71 14.01 -10.31
CA THR A 68 10.61 15.19 -11.17
C THR A 68 9.17 15.34 -11.62
N ALA A 69 8.52 16.46 -11.27
CA ALA A 69 7.15 16.77 -11.64
C ALA A 69 6.97 16.63 -13.17
N GLY A 70 6.11 15.71 -13.60
CA GLY A 70 5.82 15.44 -15.02
C GLY A 70 6.14 14.03 -15.50
N SER A 71 6.82 13.20 -14.70
CA SER A 71 6.95 11.77 -15.01
C SER A 71 5.71 11.01 -14.53
N SER A 72 4.86 10.59 -15.47
CA SER A 72 3.75 9.64 -15.27
C SER A 72 4.26 8.22 -15.00
N LYS A 73 5.18 8.09 -14.05
CA LYS A 73 5.71 6.81 -13.61
C LYS A 73 4.68 6.16 -12.68
N LEU A 74 4.19 4.99 -13.10
CA LEU A 74 3.33 4.12 -12.30
C LEU A 74 4.00 3.84 -10.96
N THR A 75 3.35 4.23 -9.87
CA THR A 75 3.78 3.86 -8.52
C THR A 75 3.32 2.45 -8.21
N VAL A 76 4.21 1.65 -7.63
CA VAL A 76 3.90 0.25 -7.27
C VAL A 76 3.39 0.17 -5.84
N SER A 77 3.83 1.09 -4.99
CA SER A 77 3.55 1.08 -3.55
C SER A 77 2.92 2.36 -3.02
N ALA A 78 3.27 3.52 -3.59
CA ALA A 78 2.68 4.80 -3.19
C ALA A 78 1.25 4.91 -3.68
N LEU A 79 0.38 5.44 -2.82
CA LEU A 79 -0.99 5.76 -3.18
C LEU A 79 -1.02 6.87 -4.26
N PRO A 80 -2.06 6.90 -5.11
CA PRO A 80 -2.24 7.97 -6.10
C PRO A 80 -2.23 9.36 -5.46
N GLU A 81 -1.86 10.37 -6.24
CA GLU A 81 -1.81 11.75 -5.75
C GLU A 81 -3.18 12.20 -5.22
N GLY A 82 -3.20 12.89 -4.09
CA GLY A 82 -4.44 13.32 -3.41
C GLY A 82 -5.18 12.20 -2.67
N VAL A 83 -4.77 10.93 -2.81
CA VAL A 83 -5.33 9.80 -2.07
C VAL A 83 -4.54 9.55 -0.78
N LYS A 84 -5.26 9.26 0.32
CA LYS A 84 -4.67 8.93 1.62
C LYS A 84 -5.29 7.67 2.19
N GLY A 85 -4.45 6.76 2.68
CA GLY A 85 -4.88 5.55 3.36
C GLY A 85 -5.32 5.86 4.79
N LEU A 86 -6.46 5.32 5.21
CA LEU A 86 -7.02 5.50 6.55
C LEU A 86 -7.29 4.13 7.17
N ALA A 87 -6.70 3.84 8.32
CA ALA A 87 -7.08 2.71 9.15
C ALA A 87 -8.20 3.15 10.10
N LEU A 88 -9.38 2.54 9.98
CA LEU A 88 -10.56 2.87 10.77
C LEU A 88 -10.83 1.79 11.82
N ALA A 89 -11.24 2.20 13.01
CA ALA A 89 -11.76 1.29 14.03
C ALA A 89 -13.11 1.77 14.57
N PRO A 90 -13.97 0.89 15.09
CA PRO A 90 -15.17 1.29 15.79
C PRO A 90 -14.84 2.26 16.94
N SER A 91 -15.60 3.34 17.04
CA SER A 91 -15.53 4.22 18.19
C SER A 91 -16.19 3.53 19.38
N THR A 92 -15.43 3.22 20.42
CA THR A 92 -15.93 2.61 21.66
C THR A 92 -16.60 3.64 22.57
N SER A 93 -17.19 4.71 22.03
CA SER A 93 -17.97 5.64 22.82
C SER A 93 -19.16 4.89 23.41
N HIS A 94 -19.12 4.63 24.71
CA HIS A 94 -20.20 4.04 25.48
C HIS A 94 -21.43 4.95 25.43
N VAL A 95 -22.22 4.87 24.36
CA VAL A 95 -23.55 5.48 24.36
C VAL A 95 -24.42 4.58 25.23
N ALA A 96 -24.73 5.08 26.42
CA ALA A 96 -25.64 4.44 27.35
C ALA A 96 -26.94 4.06 26.63
N LYS A 97 -27.39 2.83 26.86
CA LYS A 97 -28.64 2.26 26.35
C LYS A 97 -29.77 3.28 26.39
N LYS A 98 -30.24 3.77 25.23
CA LYS A 98 -31.64 4.14 25.07
C LYS A 98 -32.09 4.18 23.61
N SER A 99 -33.23 3.52 23.43
CA SER A 99 -34.21 3.54 22.32
C SER A 99 -33.84 2.95 20.96
N ASP A 100 -34.73 2.05 20.53
CA ASP A 100 -34.97 1.60 19.16
C ASP A 100 -34.80 2.73 18.14
N GLY A 101 -33.92 2.53 17.17
CA GLY A 101 -33.70 3.44 16.05
C GLY A 101 -32.25 3.40 15.59
N ASP A 102 -31.98 2.57 14.58
CA ASP A 102 -30.82 2.57 13.67
C ASP A 102 -29.59 3.40 14.12
N ALA A 103 -28.91 2.94 15.17
CA ALA A 103 -27.72 3.61 15.67
C ALA A 103 -26.54 3.28 14.74
N THR A 104 -26.27 4.16 13.78
CA THR A 104 -25.05 4.14 12.97
C THR A 104 -23.84 4.10 13.90
N ARG A 105 -23.09 3.00 13.86
CA ARG A 105 -21.86 2.86 14.65
C ARG A 105 -20.82 3.83 14.09
N SER A 106 -20.37 4.77 14.91
CA SER A 106 -19.34 5.72 14.49
C SER A 106 -17.97 5.03 14.37
N LEU A 107 -17.24 5.38 13.32
CA LEU A 107 -15.86 4.95 13.10
C LEU A 107 -14.92 6.10 13.47
N LYS A 108 -13.73 5.76 13.99
CA LYS A 108 -12.64 6.71 14.21
C LYS A 108 -11.43 6.33 13.35
N VAL A 109 -10.72 7.34 12.87
CA VAL A 109 -9.41 7.16 12.25
C VAL A 109 -8.41 6.82 13.35
N VAL A 110 -7.77 5.66 13.23
CA VAL A 110 -6.72 5.20 14.15
C VAL A 110 -5.36 5.60 13.62
N GLU A 111 -5.14 5.42 12.33
CA GLU A 111 -3.86 5.64 11.68
C GLU A 111 -4.07 6.04 10.23
N THR A 112 -3.04 6.64 9.64
CA THR A 112 -3.04 7.01 8.23
C THR A 112 -1.74 6.61 7.57
N PHE A 113 -1.81 6.19 6.30
CA PHE A 113 -0.66 5.75 5.53
C PHE A 113 -0.70 6.35 4.11
N THR A 114 0.48 6.45 3.49
CA THR A 114 0.66 6.96 2.11
C THR A 114 1.21 5.89 1.19
N GLU A 115 1.69 4.78 1.74
CA GLU A 115 2.32 3.69 1.01
C GLU A 115 1.76 2.34 1.45
N VAL A 116 1.75 1.40 0.51
CA VAL A 116 1.31 0.03 0.70
C VAL A 116 2.36 -0.91 0.12
N TYR A 117 2.97 -1.74 0.97
CA TYR A 117 3.93 -2.75 0.55
C TYR A 117 3.23 -4.11 0.43
N ASN A 118 3.16 -4.62 -0.80
CA ASN A 118 2.53 -5.89 -1.11
C ASN A 118 3.57 -7.01 -1.15
N TRP A 119 3.65 -7.80 -0.07
CA TRP A 119 4.61 -8.88 0.08
C TRP A 119 4.13 -10.18 -0.57
N GLN A 120 5.07 -10.93 -1.13
CA GLN A 120 4.80 -12.20 -1.81
C GLN A 120 5.73 -13.30 -1.30
N HIS A 121 5.23 -14.55 -1.27
CA HIS A 121 6.05 -15.74 -1.08
C HIS A 121 6.78 -16.04 -2.40
N GLU A 122 7.80 -15.25 -2.71
CA GLU A 122 8.62 -15.43 -3.90
C GLU A 122 10.09 -15.40 -3.49
N TYR A 123 10.91 -16.18 -4.19
CA TYR A 123 12.36 -16.23 -3.99
C TYR A 123 13.11 -15.72 -5.23
N ASP A 124 12.46 -15.69 -6.39
CA ASP A 124 13.00 -15.21 -7.65
C ASP A 124 12.78 -13.69 -7.80
N VAL A 125 13.87 -12.93 -7.57
CA VAL A 125 13.92 -11.47 -7.72
C VAL A 125 13.58 -11.04 -9.15
N ASP A 126 14.03 -11.79 -10.16
CA ASP A 126 13.81 -11.46 -11.57
C ASP A 126 12.34 -11.67 -11.96
N LYS A 127 11.69 -12.67 -11.38
CA LYS A 127 10.24 -12.86 -11.55
C LYS A 127 9.44 -11.73 -10.92
N VAL A 128 9.82 -11.28 -9.72
CA VAL A 128 9.19 -10.12 -9.07
C VAL A 128 9.39 -8.86 -9.92
N ARG A 129 10.60 -8.63 -10.43
CA ARG A 129 10.92 -7.47 -11.30
C ARG A 129 10.12 -7.49 -12.59
N ARG A 130 10.05 -8.65 -13.27
CA ARG A 130 9.24 -8.82 -14.48
C ARG A 130 7.75 -8.60 -14.23
N SER A 131 7.23 -9.06 -13.09
CA SER A 131 5.81 -8.88 -12.76
C SER A 131 5.36 -7.40 -12.74
N VAL A 132 6.30 -6.49 -12.43
CA VAL A 132 6.06 -5.04 -12.44
C VAL A 132 6.18 -4.46 -13.84
N ASN A 133 7.20 -4.88 -14.60
CA ASN A 133 7.51 -4.35 -15.93
C ASN A 133 6.57 -4.85 -17.03
N ASP A 134 6.12 -6.11 -16.95
CA ASP A 134 5.45 -6.75 -18.07
C ASP A 134 4.07 -6.18 -18.38
N GLY A 135 3.47 -5.33 -17.52
CA GLY A 135 2.15 -4.71 -17.73
C GLY A 135 0.99 -5.69 -17.89
N GLY A 136 1.26 -7.00 -18.02
CA GLY A 136 0.31 -8.05 -18.37
C GLY A 136 -0.65 -8.41 -17.24
N HIS A 137 -0.47 -7.84 -16.06
CA HIS A 137 -1.31 -8.06 -14.88
C HIS A 137 -2.09 -6.82 -14.44
N ASP A 138 -2.28 -5.82 -15.30
CA ASP A 138 -3.06 -4.60 -15.00
C ASP A 138 -4.55 -4.86 -14.68
N LYS A 139 -5.00 -6.12 -14.67
CA LYS A 139 -6.38 -6.51 -14.35
C LYS A 139 -6.59 -7.08 -12.94
N VAL A 140 -5.53 -7.37 -12.18
CA VAL A 140 -5.66 -8.03 -10.86
C VAL A 140 -4.62 -7.51 -9.86
N GLY A 141 -4.97 -7.56 -8.56
CA GLY A 141 -4.07 -7.22 -7.46
C GLY A 141 -4.01 -5.72 -7.13
N LEU A 142 -3.02 -5.34 -6.29
CA LEU A 142 -2.92 -4.00 -5.72
C LEU A 142 -2.79 -2.91 -6.79
N LYS A 143 -1.94 -3.10 -7.80
CA LYS A 143 -1.74 -2.12 -8.89
C LYS A 143 -3.05 -1.80 -9.62
N ALA A 144 -3.82 -2.84 -9.98
CA ALA A 144 -5.13 -2.68 -10.61
C ALA A 144 -6.13 -1.96 -9.70
N ALA A 145 -6.12 -2.29 -8.40
CA ALA A 145 -6.98 -1.62 -7.41
C ALA A 145 -6.63 -0.13 -7.24
N LEU A 146 -5.35 0.23 -7.24
CA LEU A 146 -4.91 1.63 -7.15
C LEU A 146 -5.26 2.42 -8.43
N GLY A 147 -5.12 1.80 -9.61
CA GLY A 147 -5.51 2.42 -10.88
C GLY A 147 -7.02 2.68 -11.01
N TRP A 148 -7.84 2.05 -10.17
CA TRP A 148 -9.29 2.31 -10.15
C TRP A 148 -9.63 3.74 -9.72
N CYS A 149 -8.79 4.39 -8.91
CA CYS A 149 -9.01 5.77 -8.47
C CYS A 149 -9.03 6.74 -9.67
N ASP A 150 -8.08 6.61 -10.59
CA ASP A 150 -7.99 7.46 -11.77
C ASP A 150 -9.18 7.23 -12.72
N ILE A 151 -9.58 5.96 -12.89
CA ILE A 151 -10.75 5.60 -13.70
C ILE A 151 -12.03 6.19 -13.08
N ALA A 152 -12.21 6.03 -11.77
CA ALA A 152 -13.37 6.57 -11.08
C ALA A 152 -13.43 8.10 -11.18
N GLN A 153 -12.30 8.79 -11.04
CA GLN A 153 -12.23 10.23 -11.23
C GLN A 153 -12.66 10.63 -12.64
N ALA A 154 -12.08 10.02 -13.67
CA ALA A 154 -12.39 10.33 -15.07
C ALA A 154 -13.86 10.06 -15.43
N VAL A 155 -14.49 9.05 -14.84
CA VAL A 155 -15.91 8.72 -15.06
C VAL A 155 -16.85 9.70 -14.36
N HIS A 156 -16.44 10.24 -13.20
CA HIS A 156 -17.27 11.12 -12.39
C HIS A 156 -16.99 12.62 -12.62
N ASP A 157 -15.97 12.96 -13.41
CA ASP A 157 -15.69 14.35 -13.78
C ASP A 157 -16.86 14.96 -14.55
N PRO A 158 -17.34 16.15 -14.15
CA PRO A 158 -18.47 16.79 -14.80
C PRO A 158 -18.13 17.16 -16.25
N ILE A 159 -19.06 16.87 -17.17
CA ILE A 159 -18.92 17.26 -18.58
C ILE A 159 -18.90 18.79 -18.67
N PRO A 160 -17.85 19.42 -19.24
CA PRO A 160 -17.80 20.86 -19.39
C PRO A 160 -18.93 21.32 -20.30
N LEU A 161 -19.77 22.23 -19.80
CA LEU A 161 -20.80 22.88 -20.61
C LEU A 161 -20.18 24.03 -21.40
N PRO A 162 -20.56 24.22 -22.68
CA PRO A 162 -20.14 25.39 -23.44
C PRO A 162 -20.70 26.68 -22.81
N PRO A 163 -19.98 27.81 -22.95
CA PRO A 163 -20.39 29.11 -22.43
C PRO A 163 -21.64 29.67 -23.12
#